data_AF-A0A7S0B797-F1
#
_entry.id   AF-A0A7S0B797-F1
#
_cell.length_a   1.000
_cell.length_b   1.000
_cell.length_c   1.000
_cell.angle_alpha   90.00
_cell.angle_beta   90.00
_cell.angle_gamma   90.00
#
_symmetry.space_group_name_H-M   'P 1'
#
loop_
_entity.id
_entity.type
_entity.pdbx_description
1 polymer ?
#
loop_
_entity_poly.entity_id
_entity_poly.type
_entity_poly.pdbx_seq_one_letter_code
_entity_poly.pdbx_strand_id
1 'polypeptide(L)'
;DRQELIRAAAGTAGDVIVMGTRPSATSSDQEVLRVIMALAALPKGHSVTGEVFAEVRQNQNVHVVQEILPLADGIVARQAVNRMLCLCSLVPVVGRCYLELMSFRAGNQLFLEPAPVGLWGVHFAEACRTFPNAVVLGLAKAS
;
A
#
# COMPACT_ATOMS: atom_id res chain seq x y z
N ASP A 1 -2.72 -9.20 -20.57
CA ASP A 1 -2.28 -8.66 -21.88
C ASP A 1 -2.49 -7.14 -21.92
N ARG A 2 -1.70 -6.36 -22.68
CA ARG A 2 -1.79 -4.89 -22.77
C ARG A 2 -3.19 -4.43 -23.17
N GLN A 3 -3.82 -5.13 -24.12
CA GLN A 3 -5.18 -4.80 -24.56
C GLN A 3 -6.21 -5.00 -23.43
N GLU A 4 -6.01 -6.00 -22.57
CA GLU A 4 -6.87 -6.25 -21.42
C GLU A 4 -6.71 -5.16 -20.35
N LEU A 5 -5.49 -4.67 -20.13
CA LEU A 5 -5.23 -3.56 -19.19
C LEU A 5 -5.93 -2.28 -19.64
N ILE A 6 -5.93 -2.00 -20.95
CA ILE A 6 -6.68 -0.87 -21.52
C ILE A 6 -8.19 -1.08 -21.35
N ARG A 7 -8.70 -2.29 -21.61
CA ARG A 7 -10.11 -2.63 -21.41
C ARG A 7 -10.54 -2.51 -19.94
N ALA A 8 -9.65 -2.82 -19.01
CA ALA A 8 -9.85 -2.66 -17.58
C ALA A 8 -9.65 -1.21 -17.09
N ALA A 9 -9.42 -0.26 -18.01
CA ALA A 9 -9.20 1.16 -17.70
C ALA A 9 -8.05 1.40 -16.70
N ALA A 10 -7.00 0.57 -16.75
CA ALA A 10 -5.87 0.65 -15.81
C ALA A 10 -5.17 2.03 -15.81
N GLY A 11 -5.19 2.75 -16.94
CA GLY A 11 -4.61 4.10 -17.04
C GLY A 11 -5.34 5.16 -16.19
N THR A 12 -6.64 4.98 -15.97
CA THR A 12 -7.50 5.92 -15.23
C THR A 12 -7.91 5.42 -13.85
N ALA A 13 -7.44 4.24 -13.43
CA ALA A 13 -7.71 3.71 -12.10
C ALA A 13 -6.95 4.53 -11.04
N GLY A 14 -7.60 4.81 -9.90
CA GLY A 14 -6.94 5.44 -8.75
C GLY A 14 -5.88 4.53 -8.12
N ASP A 15 -6.17 3.23 -8.07
CA ASP A 15 -5.29 2.19 -7.55
C ASP A 15 -5.29 0.97 -8.48
N VAL A 16 -4.13 0.36 -8.70
CA VAL A 16 -3.99 -0.91 -9.41
C VAL A 16 -3.27 -1.92 -8.52
N ILE A 17 -3.97 -2.99 -8.14
CA ILE A 17 -3.40 -4.06 -7.31
C ILE A 17 -3.06 -5.26 -8.18
N VAL A 18 -1.78 -5.62 -8.24
CA VAL A 18 -1.26 -6.75 -9.01
C VAL A 18 -0.89 -7.90 -8.07
N MET A 19 -1.61 -9.01 -8.19
CA MET A 19 -1.40 -10.22 -7.37
C MET A 19 -0.96 -11.39 -8.22
N GLY A 20 0.07 -12.10 -7.77
CA GLY A 20 0.53 -13.33 -8.42
C GLY A 20 -0.25 -14.55 -7.94
N THR A 21 -0.72 -15.36 -8.87
CA THR A 21 -1.61 -16.50 -8.59
C THR A 21 -0.87 -17.83 -8.55
N ARG A 22 0.40 -17.85 -8.97
CA ARG A 22 1.19 -19.08 -9.10
C ARG A 22 1.61 -19.66 -7.75
N PRO A 23 1.80 -20.99 -7.68
CA PRO A 23 2.13 -21.67 -6.42
C PRO A 23 3.55 -21.37 -5.95
N SER A 24 4.55 -21.36 -6.84
CA SER A 24 5.94 -21.07 -6.44
C SER A 24 6.18 -19.56 -6.35
N ALA A 25 7.00 -19.14 -5.38
CA ALA A 25 7.33 -17.72 -5.20
C ALA A 25 7.93 -17.11 -6.48
N THR A 26 8.90 -17.80 -7.09
CA THR A 26 9.55 -17.34 -8.32
C THR A 26 8.57 -17.18 -9.48
N SER A 27 7.69 -18.15 -9.72
CA SER A 27 6.74 -18.07 -10.84
C SER A 27 5.64 -17.03 -10.59
N SER A 28 5.25 -16.83 -9.34
CA SER A 28 4.29 -15.79 -8.93
C SER A 28 4.88 -14.40 -9.17
N ASP A 29 6.12 -14.17 -8.74
CA ASP A 29 6.78 -12.88 -8.91
C ASP A 29 7.07 -12.58 -10.39
N GLN A 30 7.42 -13.60 -11.19
CA GLN A 30 7.56 -13.45 -12.64
C GLN A 30 6.24 -13.03 -13.31
N GLU A 31 5.10 -13.57 -12.87
CA GLU A 31 3.77 -13.18 -13.36
C GLU A 31 3.48 -11.72 -13.02
N VAL A 32 3.73 -11.31 -11.77
CA VAL A 32 3.56 -9.93 -11.29
C VAL A 32 4.45 -8.97 -12.08
N LEU A 33 5.74 -9.26 -12.21
CA LEU A 33 6.68 -8.42 -12.96
C LEU A 33 6.29 -8.28 -14.44
N ARG A 34 5.72 -9.32 -15.07
CA ARG A 34 5.19 -9.21 -16.44
C ARG A 34 4.03 -8.22 -16.53
N VAL A 35 3.14 -8.20 -15.54
CA VAL A 35 2.04 -7.22 -15.49
C VAL A 35 2.57 -5.82 -15.24
N ILE A 36 3.54 -5.65 -14.33
CA ILE A 36 4.19 -4.35 -14.07
C ILE A 36 4.88 -3.81 -15.34
N MET A 37 5.62 -4.65 -16.07
CA MET A 37 6.21 -4.27 -17.36
C MET A 37 5.13 -3.90 -18.40
N ALA A 38 4.01 -4.62 -18.43
CA ALA A 38 2.91 -4.32 -19.34
C ALA A 38 2.23 -2.99 -19.02
N LEU A 39 2.09 -2.63 -17.73
CA LEU A 39 1.61 -1.32 -17.27
C LEU A 39 2.58 -0.21 -17.65
N ALA A 40 3.89 -0.41 -17.44
CA ALA A 40 4.93 0.55 -17.83
C ALA A 40 4.99 0.78 -19.36
N ALA A 41 4.64 -0.24 -20.16
CA ALA A 41 4.60 -0.19 -21.61
C ALA A 41 3.27 0.35 -22.19
N LEU A 42 2.34 0.84 -21.36
CA LEU A 42 1.10 1.45 -21.85
C LEU A 42 1.42 2.73 -22.65
N PRO A 43 0.69 2.98 -23.75
CA PRO A 43 0.90 4.19 -24.57
C PRO A 43 0.56 5.45 -23.75
N LYS A 44 1.19 6.58 -24.07
CA LYS A 44 1.09 7.85 -23.30
C LYS A 44 -0.34 8.31 -22.95
N GLY A 45 -1.32 8.04 -23.81
CA GLY A 45 -2.73 8.38 -23.54
C GLY A 45 -3.46 7.44 -22.57
N HIS A 46 -2.81 6.35 -22.15
CA HIS A 46 -3.33 5.31 -21.26
C HIS A 46 -2.31 4.97 -20.16
N SER A 47 -1.29 5.81 -19.95
CA SER A 47 -0.31 5.61 -18.90
C SER A 47 -1.01 5.62 -17.54
N VAL A 48 -0.53 4.78 -16.62
CA VAL A 48 -1.07 4.72 -15.26
C VAL A 48 -0.78 6.03 -14.55
N THR A 49 -1.82 6.60 -13.94
CA THR A 49 -1.75 7.86 -13.19
C THR A 49 -1.94 7.67 -11.68
N GLY A 50 -2.59 6.58 -11.28
CA GLY A 50 -2.78 6.18 -9.89
C GLY A 50 -1.62 5.36 -9.31
N GLU A 51 -1.77 4.97 -8.05
CA GLU A 51 -0.80 4.14 -7.34
C GLU A 51 -0.88 2.69 -7.81
N VAL A 52 0.26 2.00 -7.86
CA VAL A 52 0.33 0.59 -8.25
C VAL A 52 0.93 -0.23 -7.12
N PHE A 53 0.20 -1.23 -6.64
CA PHE A 53 0.67 -2.11 -5.57
C PHE A 53 0.91 -3.52 -6.13
N ALA A 54 2.14 -4.00 -6.04
CA ALA A 54 2.54 -5.31 -6.56
C ALA A 54 2.83 -6.29 -5.42
N GLU A 55 2.01 -7.33 -5.26
CA GLU A 55 2.31 -8.38 -4.29
C GLU A 55 3.46 -9.26 -4.81
N VAL A 56 4.62 -9.17 -4.16
CA VAL A 56 5.80 -10.00 -4.45
C VAL A 56 6.14 -10.87 -3.25
N ARG A 57 6.70 -12.06 -3.50
CA ARG A 57 7.03 -13.03 -2.46
C ARG A 57 8.51 -13.02 -2.09
N GLN A 58 9.37 -12.49 -2.95
CA GLN A 58 10.80 -12.31 -2.68
C GLN A 58 11.13 -10.83 -2.46
N ASN A 59 11.82 -10.52 -1.34
CA ASN A 59 12.20 -9.13 -0.99
C ASN A 59 12.98 -8.42 -2.10
N GLN A 60 13.87 -9.13 -2.79
CA GLN A 60 14.68 -8.56 -3.86
C GLN A 60 13.84 -7.99 -5.01
N ASN A 61 12.63 -8.52 -5.23
CA ASN A 61 11.74 -8.07 -6.30
C ASN A 61 10.99 -6.79 -5.94
N VAL A 62 10.98 -6.35 -4.68
CA VAL A 62 10.37 -5.08 -4.26
C VAL A 62 11.02 -3.91 -5.00
N HIS A 63 12.36 -3.87 -5.01
CA HIS A 63 13.10 -2.81 -5.70
C HIS A 63 12.94 -2.89 -7.21
N VAL A 64 12.89 -4.10 -7.78
CA VAL A 64 12.72 -4.32 -9.22
C VAL A 64 11.37 -3.78 -9.71
N VAL A 65 10.29 -3.93 -8.93
CA VAL A 65 8.98 -3.34 -9.25
C VAL A 65 9.08 -1.84 -9.42
N GLN A 66 9.71 -1.16 -8.46
CA GLN A 66 9.85 0.30 -8.45
C GLN A 66 10.79 0.80 -9.56
N GLU A 67 11.81 0.03 -9.93
CA GLU A 67 12.70 0.35 -11.06
C GLU A 67 11.98 0.27 -12.42
N ILE A 68 11.06 -0.69 -12.59
CA ILE A 68 10.30 -0.86 -13.84
C ILE A 68 9.21 0.20 -13.97
N LEU A 69 8.48 0.47 -12.88
CA LEU A 69 7.41 1.46 -12.83
C LEU A 69 7.57 2.30 -11.55
N PRO A 70 8.09 3.54 -11.63
CA PRO A 70 8.39 4.35 -10.45
C PRO A 70 7.20 4.67 -9.53
N LEU A 71 5.98 4.62 -10.05
CA LEU A 71 4.73 4.79 -9.29
C LEU A 71 4.24 3.49 -8.64
N ALA A 72 5.00 2.40 -8.75
CA ALA A 72 4.64 1.10 -8.20
C ALA A 72 5.44 0.76 -6.94
N ASP A 73 4.73 0.25 -5.93
CA ASP A 73 5.29 -0.25 -4.69
C ASP A 73 5.17 -1.78 -4.59
N GLY A 74 6.29 -2.42 -4.28
CA GLY A 74 6.33 -3.86 -4.01
C GLY A 74 5.94 -4.18 -2.57
N ILE A 75 4.99 -5.11 -2.38
CA ILE A 75 4.49 -5.54 -1.08
C ILE A 75 4.80 -7.01 -0.85
N VAL A 76 5.51 -7.32 0.25
CA VAL A 76 5.76 -8.70 0.70
C VAL A 76 4.73 -9.13 1.74
N ALA A 77 3.49 -9.36 1.28
CA ALA A 77 2.33 -9.58 2.15
C ALA A 77 2.54 -10.71 3.18
N ARG A 78 3.21 -11.81 2.78
CA ARG A 78 3.49 -12.96 3.67
C ARG A 78 4.31 -12.57 4.91
N GLN A 79 5.23 -11.61 4.79
CA GLN A 79 6.01 -11.16 5.95
C GLN A 79 5.15 -10.36 6.94
N ALA A 80 4.27 -9.50 6.44
CA ALA A 80 3.32 -8.78 7.27
C ALA A 80 2.43 -9.77 8.05
N VAL A 81 1.90 -10.78 7.37
CA VAL A 81 1.09 -11.85 7.99
C VAL A 81 1.89 -12.61 9.06
N ASN A 82 3.11 -13.03 8.76
CA ASN A 82 3.94 -13.76 9.73
C ASN A 82 4.25 -12.90 10.98
N ARG A 83 4.60 -11.63 10.79
CA ARG A 83 4.81 -10.69 11.91
C ARG A 83 3.54 -10.54 12.74
N MET A 84 2.39 -10.49 12.08
CA MET A 84 1.11 -10.39 12.73
C MET A 84 0.79 -11.63 13.59
N LEU A 85 1.08 -12.84 13.09
CA LEU A 85 0.96 -14.09 13.85
C LEU A 85 1.87 -14.10 15.08
N CYS A 86 3.12 -13.64 14.94
CA CYS A 86 4.04 -13.47 16.07
C CYS A 86 3.49 -12.49 17.11
N LEU A 87 2.97 -11.33 16.69
CA LEU A 87 2.39 -10.34 17.61
C LEU A 87 1.19 -10.92 18.37
N CYS A 88 0.27 -11.59 17.68
CA CYS A 88 -0.87 -12.27 18.33
C CYS A 88 -0.45 -13.35 19.33
N SER A 89 0.73 -13.97 19.14
CA SER A 89 1.22 -15.05 19.99
C SER A 89 2.02 -14.53 21.19
N LEU A 90 2.91 -13.56 20.97
CA LEU A 90 3.84 -13.04 21.99
C LEU A 90 3.26 -11.90 22.80
N VAL A 91 2.47 -11.03 22.17
CA VAL A 91 1.83 -9.87 22.81
C VAL A 91 0.36 -9.77 22.35
N PRO A 92 -0.52 -10.67 22.83
CA PRO A 92 -1.87 -10.84 22.26
C PRO A 92 -2.71 -9.56 22.24
N VAL A 93 -2.54 -8.68 23.22
CA VAL A 93 -3.25 -7.39 23.27
C VAL A 93 -2.86 -6.51 22.09
N VAL A 94 -1.56 -6.39 21.79
CA VAL A 94 -1.07 -5.63 20.63
C VAL A 94 -1.52 -6.28 19.33
N GLY A 95 -1.45 -7.62 19.24
CA GLY A 95 -1.98 -8.35 18.09
C GLY A 95 -3.46 -8.08 17.83
N ARG A 96 -4.30 -8.04 18.86
CA ARG A 96 -5.73 -7.69 18.69
C ARG A 96 -5.93 -6.26 18.20
N CYS A 97 -5.19 -5.29 18.73
CA CYS A 97 -5.26 -3.90 18.25
C CYS A 97 -4.91 -3.81 16.76
N TYR A 98 -3.85 -4.48 16.31
CA TYR A 98 -3.51 -4.51 14.89
C TYR A 98 -4.58 -5.22 14.03
N LEU A 99 -5.23 -6.29 14.53
CA LEU A 99 -6.34 -6.93 13.81
C LEU A 99 -7.53 -5.99 13.65
N GLU A 100 -7.86 -5.22 14.69
CA GLU A 100 -8.92 -4.21 14.64
C GLU A 100 -8.62 -3.13 13.60
N LEU A 101 -7.42 -2.52 13.67
CA LEU A 101 -6.97 -1.48 12.75
C LEU A 101 -6.97 -1.93 11.29
N MET A 102 -6.64 -3.20 11.02
CA MET A 102 -6.59 -3.78 9.67
C MET A 102 -7.91 -4.40 9.22
N SER A 103 -8.96 -4.38 10.06
CA SER A 103 -10.23 -5.02 9.73
C SER A 103 -11.04 -4.25 8.69
N PHE A 104 -10.84 -2.93 8.62
CA PHE A 104 -11.61 -1.97 7.80
C PHE A 104 -13.14 -2.12 7.91
N ARG A 105 -13.66 -2.80 8.95
CA ARG A 105 -15.09 -3.11 9.12
C ARG A 105 -15.72 -2.31 10.24
N ALA A 106 -15.04 -2.19 11.37
CA ALA A 106 -15.50 -1.50 12.55
C ALA A 106 -14.29 -1.14 13.43
N GLY A 107 -14.46 -0.13 14.28
CA GLY A 107 -13.41 0.34 15.19
C GLY A 107 -12.53 1.43 14.58
N ASN A 108 -11.36 1.61 15.17
CA ASN A 108 -10.43 2.67 14.77
C ASN A 108 -9.69 2.29 13.48
N GLN A 109 -9.35 3.28 12.66
CA GLN A 109 -8.57 3.12 11.43
C GLN A 109 -7.46 4.17 11.38
N LEU A 110 -6.47 3.92 10.51
CA LEU A 110 -5.38 4.86 10.27
C LEU A 110 -5.71 5.71 9.05
N PHE A 111 -5.63 7.02 9.22
CA PHE A 111 -5.86 8.00 8.16
C PHE A 111 -4.65 8.92 8.02
N LEU A 112 -4.38 9.29 6.77
CA LEU A 112 -3.46 10.36 6.44
C LEU A 112 -4.28 11.50 5.83
N GLU A 113 -4.38 12.61 6.56
CA GLU A 113 -5.18 13.77 6.15
C GLU A 113 -4.29 15.02 6.05
N PRO A 114 -4.59 15.95 5.12
CA PRO A 114 -3.92 17.24 5.07
C PRO A 114 -4.05 17.99 6.40
N ALA A 115 -2.94 18.52 6.91
CA ALA A 115 -2.95 19.27 8.16
C ALA A 115 -3.80 20.55 8.01
N PRO A 116 -4.85 20.75 8.84
CA PRO A 116 -5.65 21.97 8.82
C PRO A 116 -4.78 23.22 8.98
N VAL A 117 -5.10 24.28 8.23
CA VAL A 117 -4.34 25.55 8.25
C VAL A 117 -4.21 26.13 9.65
N GLY A 118 -5.23 25.96 10.49
CA GLY A 118 -5.21 26.41 11.89
C GLY A 118 -4.19 25.70 12.79
N LEU A 119 -3.59 24.58 12.34
CA LEU A 119 -2.55 23.85 13.06
C LEU A 119 -1.13 24.19 12.57
N TRP A 120 -0.99 25.07 11.57
CA TRP A 120 0.32 25.42 11.04
C TRP A 120 1.13 26.22 12.06
N GLY A 121 2.36 25.78 12.35
CA GLY A 121 3.22 26.37 13.38
C GLY A 121 2.84 26.00 14.81
N VAL A 122 1.75 25.24 15.03
CA VAL A 122 1.36 24.73 16.34
C VAL A 122 2.27 23.56 16.73
N HIS A 123 2.68 23.50 18.00
CA HIS A 123 3.43 22.36 18.51
C HIS A 123 2.59 21.07 18.44
N PHE A 124 3.20 19.96 18.03
CA PHE A 124 2.52 18.67 17.86
C PHE A 124 1.70 18.25 19.09
N ALA A 125 2.24 18.45 20.30
CA ALA A 125 1.54 18.12 21.54
C ALA A 125 0.21 18.88 21.72
N GLU A 126 0.12 20.11 21.22
CA GLU A 126 -1.11 20.92 21.26
C GLU A 126 -2.06 20.51 20.14
N ALA A 127 -1.54 20.24 18.94
CA ALA A 127 -2.33 19.71 17.82
C ALA A 127 -3.06 18.40 18.21
N CYS A 128 -2.40 17.51 18.97
CA CYS A 128 -3.03 16.27 19.46
C CYS A 128 -4.30 16.50 20.30
N ARG A 129 -4.45 17.67 20.93
CA ARG A 129 -5.63 18.00 21.76
C ARG A 129 -6.81 18.52 20.94
N THR A 130 -6.58 18.84 19.67
CA THR A 130 -7.59 19.49 18.81
C THR A 130 -8.60 18.49 18.25
N PHE A 131 -8.26 17.19 18.23
CA PHE A 131 -9.10 16.15 17.63
C PHE A 131 -9.78 15.30 18.72
N PRO A 132 -11.02 15.61 19.13
CA PRO A 132 -11.67 14.90 20.24
C PRO A 132 -12.01 13.43 19.93
N ASN A 133 -12.12 13.08 18.63
CA ASN A 133 -12.51 11.77 18.16
C ASN A 133 -11.39 11.05 17.37
N ALA A 134 -10.14 11.52 17.48
CA ALA A 134 -9.01 10.89 16.82
C ALA A 134 -7.75 10.97 17.68
N VAL A 135 -6.85 10.01 17.50
CA VAL A 135 -5.53 10.04 18.11
C VAL A 135 -4.53 10.42 17.03
N VAL A 136 -3.88 11.58 17.18
CA VAL A 136 -2.83 12.00 16.25
C VAL A 136 -1.56 11.20 16.54
N LEU A 137 -1.15 10.38 15.58
CA LEU A 137 0.00 9.47 15.73
C LEU A 137 1.32 10.09 15.26
N GLY A 138 1.27 11.06 14.33
CA GLY A 138 2.46 11.67 13.76
C GLY A 138 2.15 12.63 12.63
N LEU A 139 3.20 13.11 11.97
CA LEU A 139 3.15 13.96 10.79
C LEU A 139 3.89 13.28 9.65
N ALA A 140 3.32 13.31 8.46
CA ALA A 140 4.03 12.99 7.22
C ALA A 140 4.51 14.29 6.58
N LYS A 141 5.65 14.25 5.88
CA LYS A 141 6.06 15.36 5.02
C LYS A 141 5.08 15.47 3.85
N ALA A 142 4.75 16.69 3.45
CA ALA A 142 4.06 16.91 2.19
C ALA A 142 4.96 16.40 1.05
N SER A 143 4.46 15.42 0.30
CA SER A 143 5.06 14.91 -0.94
C SER A 143 4.76 15.83 -2.12
#